data_AF-A0A3A0C0V3-F1
#
_entry.id   AF-A0A3A0C0V3-F1
#
_cell.length_a   1.000
_cell.length_b   1.000
_cell.length_c   1.000
_cell.angle_alpha   90.00
_cell.angle_beta   90.00
_cell.angle_gamma   90.00
#
_symmetry.space_group_name_H-M   'P 1'
#
loop_
_entity.id
_entity.type
_entity.pdbx_description
1 polymer ?
#
loop_
_entity_poly.entity_id
_entity_poly.type
_entity_poly.pdbx_seq_one_letter_code
_entity_poly.pdbx_strand_id
1 'polypeptide(L)' 'MIRLQSKDLRLATELLQSLGREFPGTTLTRQLFREAVEKGLGEQGTQELINLFAGR' A
#
# COMPACT_ATOMS: atom_id res chain seq x y z
N MET A 1 -10.05 -5.40 3.50
CA MET A 1 -9.65 -5.50 2.08
C MET A 1 -8.24 -5.00 1.82
N ILE A 2 -7.82 -3.91 2.47
CA ILE A 2 -6.45 -3.36 2.38
C ILE A 2 -5.38 -4.44 2.58
N ARG A 3 -5.54 -5.38 3.52
CA ARG A 3 -4.54 -6.44 3.75
C ARG A 3 -4.29 -7.30 2.50
N LEU A 4 -5.34 -7.66 1.76
CA LEU A 4 -5.22 -8.48 0.55
C LEU A 4 -4.49 -7.71 -0.55
N GLN A 5 -4.85 -6.44 -0.75
CA GLN A 5 -4.21 -5.56 -1.72
C GLN A 5 -2.77 -5.22 -1.35
N SER A 6 -2.45 -5.10 -0.06
CA SER A 6 -1.08 -4.92 0.42
C SER A 6 -0.18 -6.09 0.05
N LYS A 7 -0.71 -7.32 0.09
CA LYS A 7 0.01 -8.53 -0.36
C LYS A 7 0.25 -8.48 -1.88
N ASP A 8 -0.75 -8.06 -2.67
CA ASP A 8 -0.61 -7.96 -4.12
C ASP A 8 0.37 -6.84 -4.53
N LEU A 9 0.35 -5.70 -3.83
CA LEU A 9 1.28 -4.60 -4.04
C LEU A 9 2.74 -4.97 -3.74
N ARG A 10 2.98 -5.91 -2.82
CA ARG A 10 4.32 -6.47 -2.61
C ARG A 10 4.83 -7.15 -3.88
N LEU A 11 4.03 -8.03 -4.48
CA LEU A 11 4.39 -8.73 -5.72
C LEU A 11 4.57 -7.76 -6.88
N ALA A 12 3.68 -6.77 -7.03
CA ALA A 12 3.80 -5.75 -8.06
C ALA A 12 5.10 -4.93 -7.89
N THR A 13 5.46 -4.56 -6.67
CA THR A 13 6.69 -3.79 -6.41
C THR A 13 7.93 -4.62 -6.68
N GLU A 14 7.96 -5.90 -6.29
CA GLU A 14 9.06 -6.83 -6.58
C GLU A 14 9.27 -6.99 -8.09
N LEU A 15 8.19 -7.12 -8.86
CA LEU A 15 8.25 -7.16 -10.33
C LEU A 15 8.81 -5.85 -10.89
N LEU A 16 8.29 -4.69 -10.46
CA LEU A 16 8.72 -3.39 -10.98
C LEU A 16 10.19 -3.09 -10.66
N GLN A 17 10.67 -3.48 -9.49
CA GLN A 17 12.08 -3.37 -9.13
C GLN A 17 13.00 -4.15 -10.09
N SER A 18 12.53 -5.28 -10.62
CA SER A 18 13.30 -6.06 -11.59
C SER A 18 13.50 -5.36 -12.95
N LEU A 19 12.70 -4.33 -13.26
CA LEU A 19 12.76 -3.62 -14.55
C LEU A 19 13.87 -2.55 -14.62
N GLY A 20 14.64 -2.35 -13.55
CA GLY A 20 15.75 -1.40 -13.51
C GLY A 20 15.34 0.07 -13.68
N ARG A 21 14.09 0.39 -13.36
CA ARG A 21 13.54 1.76 -13.38
C ARG A 21 12.88 2.09 -12.06
N GLU A 22 12.71 3.39 -11.81
CA GLU A 22 11.99 3.86 -10.63
C GLU A 22 10.49 4.00 -10.90
N PHE A 23 9.69 3.53 -9.94
CA PHE A 23 8.22 3.61 -9.98
C PHE A 23 7.71 4.27 -8.70
N PRO A 24 7.92 5.59 -8.54
CA PRO A 24 7.65 6.28 -7.27
C PRO A 24 6.18 6.19 -6.84
N GLY A 25 5.24 6.18 -7.79
CA GLY A 25 3.82 5.97 -7.51
C GLY A 25 3.56 4.63 -6.82
N THR A 26 4.10 3.54 -7.38
CA THR A 26 3.93 2.19 -6.81
C THR A 26 4.62 2.06 -5.45
N THR A 27 5.81 2.64 -5.30
CA THR A 27 6.51 2.68 -4.01
C THR A 27 5.66 3.39 -2.95
N LEU A 28 5.10 4.55 -3.26
CA LEU A 28 4.23 5.30 -2.36
C LEU A 28 2.97 4.49 -2.02
N THR A 29 2.31 3.89 -3.01
CA THR A 29 1.13 3.05 -2.78
C THR A 29 1.46 1.88 -1.85
N ARG A 30 2.57 1.16 -2.07
CA ARG A 30 3.00 0.08 -1.17
C ARG A 30 3.24 0.57 0.26
N GLN A 31 3.84 1.75 0.43
CA GLN A 31 4.08 2.33 1.74
C GLN A 31 2.77 2.64 2.48
N LEU A 32 1.81 3.29 1.81
CA LEU A 32 0.51 3.63 2.38
C LEU A 32 -0.29 2.39 2.81
N PHE A 33 -0.34 1.36 1.95
CA PHE A 33 -1.04 0.12 2.27
C PHE A 33 -0.37 -0.63 3.44
N ARG A 34 0.96 -0.66 3.50
CA ARG A 34 1.68 -1.25 4.63
C ARG A 34 1.38 -0.51 5.93
N GLU A 35 1.46 0.82 5.92
CA GLU A 35 1.15 1.66 7.09
C GLU A 35 -0.30 1.43 7.57
N ALA A 36 -1.25 1.31 6.65
CA ALA A 36 -2.64 1.04 6.98
C ALA A 36 -2.84 -0.33 7.65
N VAL A 37 -2.12 -1.36 7.21
CA VAL A 37 -2.14 -2.67 7.87
C VAL A 37 -1.52 -2.58 9.27
N GLU A 38 -0.38 -1.90 9.42
CA GLU A 38 0.30 -1.68 10.71
C GLU A 38 -0.58 -0.92 11.71
N LYS A 39 -1.41 0.00 11.23
CA LYS A 39 -2.39 0.76 12.03
C LYS A 39 -3.73 0.04 12.27
N GLY A 40 -3.86 -1.23 11.88
CA GLY A 40 -5.06 -2.03 12.12
C GLY A 40 -6.22 -1.78 11.15
N LEU A 41 -6.01 -1.05 10.06
CA LEU A 41 -7.03 -0.75 9.05
C LEU A 41 -7.20 -1.87 8.01
N GLY A 42 -6.54 -3.02 8.18
CA GLY A 42 -6.41 -4.08 7.16
C GLY A 42 -7.74 -4.67 6.64
N GLU A 43 -8.80 -4.65 7.46
CA GLU A 43 -10.13 -5.13 7.07
C GLU A 43 -10.94 -4.11 6.25
N GLN A 44 -10.57 -2.83 6.27
CA GLN A 44 -11.29 -1.77 5.56
C GLN A 44 -11.12 -1.87 4.04
N GLY A 45 -11.97 -1.16 3.28
CA GLY A 45 -11.83 -0.96 1.85
C GLY A 45 -10.64 -0.06 1.48
N THR A 46 -10.37 0.08 0.18
CA THR A 46 -9.28 0.94 -0.31
C THR A 46 -9.56 2.42 -0.09
N GLN A 47 -10.82 2.87 -0.19
CA GLN A 47 -11.16 4.29 -0.04
C GLN A 47 -10.87 4.81 1.38
N GLU A 48 -10.84 3.89 2.34
CA GLU A 48 -10.60 4.10 3.75
C GLU A 48 -9.11 4.27 4.09
N LEU A 49 -8.20 4.19 3.09
CA LEU A 49 -6.82 4.68 3.25
C LEU A 49 -6.77 6.15 3.68
N ILE A 50 -7.82 6.93 3.40
CA ILE A 50 -7.96 8.30 3.89
C ILE A 50 -7.86 8.37 5.42
N ASN A 51 -8.22 7.31 6.14
CA ASN A 51 -8.14 7.24 7.60
C ASN A 51 -6.69 7.27 8.14
N LEU A 52 -5.68 7.04 7.29
CA LEU A 52 -4.28 7.30 7.66
C LEU A 52 -4.00 8.76 8.03
N PHE A 53 -4.83 9.67 7.50
CA PHE A 53 -4.69 11.11 7.66
C PHE A 53 -5.75 11.70 8.60
N ALA A 54 -6.70 10.90 9.09
CA ALA A 54 -7.67 11.35 10.07
C ALA A 54 -6.94 11.68 11.39
N GLY A 55 -7.04 12.94 11.83
CA GLY A 55 -6.38 13.42 13.05
C GLY A 55 -4.97 14.00 12.87
N ARG A 56 -4.55 14.26 11.63
CA ARG A 56 -3.44 15.19 11.33
C ARG A 56 -3.93 16.62 11.19
#